data_AF-A0A0R1URM0-F1
#
_entry.id   AF-A0A0R1URM0-F1
#
_cell.length_a   1.000
_cell.length_b   1.000
_cell.length_c   1.000
_cell.angle_alpha   90.00
_cell.angle_beta   90.00
_cell.angle_gamma   90.00
#
_symmetry.space_group_name_H-M   'P 1'
#
loop_
_entity.id
_entity.type
_entity.pdbx_description
1 polymer ?
#
loop_
_entity_poly.entity_id
_entity_poly.type
_entity_poly.pdbx_seq_one_letter_code
_entity_poly.pdbx_strand_id
1 'polypeptide(L)'
;MSMLKDIHNYVKRNYEAGNYDDAKAAYTSWENENKQQSNLTDFEMGVQKAQSDYKKDGKFATYPELAITVLNQLFDDKASEISEFIRGYNSEKERIKKH
;
A
#
# COMPACT_ATOMS: atom_id res chain seq x y z
N MET A 1 -26.07 -12.24 6.22
CA MET A 1 -24.94 -11.32 6.49
C MET A 1 -23.94 -11.48 5.36
N SER A 2 -23.35 -10.38 4.87
CA SER A 2 -22.36 -10.43 3.78
C SER A 2 -20.99 -10.73 4.36
N MET A 3 -20.27 -11.67 3.75
CA MET A 3 -18.90 -12.09 4.10
C MET A 3 -17.94 -10.90 4.29
N LEU A 4 -18.13 -9.82 3.52
CA LEU A 4 -17.33 -8.60 3.61
C LEU A 4 -17.49 -7.88 4.95
N LYS A 5 -18.71 -7.82 5.48
CA LYS A 5 -19.01 -7.20 6.78
C LYS A 5 -18.39 -7.99 7.93
N ASP A 6 -18.34 -9.31 7.79
CA ASP A 6 -17.76 -10.19 8.81
C ASP A 6 -16.24 -10.06 8.85
N ILE A 7 -15.58 -9.99 7.69
CA ILE A 7 -14.14 -9.69 7.58
C ILE A 7 -13.82 -8.32 8.17
N HIS A 8 -14.56 -7.28 7.78
CA HIS A 8 -14.39 -5.93 8.32
C HIS A 8 -14.48 -5.91 9.86
N ASN A 9 -15.51 -6.55 10.42
CA ASN A 9 -15.72 -6.58 11.87
C ASN A 9 -14.63 -7.38 12.58
N TYR A 10 -14.15 -8.47 11.99
CA TYR A 10 -13.05 -9.26 12.55
C TYR A 10 -11.76 -8.44 12.64
N VAL A 11 -11.37 -7.78 11.55
CA VAL A 11 -10.16 -6.93 11.52
C VAL A 11 -10.30 -5.77 12.51
N LYS A 12 -11.46 -5.10 12.51
CA LYS A 12 -11.74 -3.98 13.43
C LYS A 12 -11.61 -4.39 14.90
N ARG A 13 -12.19 -5.53 15.29
CA ARG A 13 -12.12 -6.02 16.68
C ARG A 13 -10.70 -6.34 17.12
N ASN A 14 -9.89 -6.95 16.25
CA ASN A 14 -8.50 -7.26 16.57
C ASN A 14 -7.65 -5.99 16.68
N TYR A 15 -7.92 -4.98 15.84
CA TYR A 15 -7.30 -3.68 15.94
C TYR A 15 -7.66 -2.96 17.25
N GLU A 16 -8.94 -2.91 17.60
CA GLU A 16 -9.43 -2.30 18.85
C GLU A 16 -8.93 -3.04 20.10
N ALA A 17 -8.64 -4.34 19.99
CA ALA A 17 -8.07 -5.15 21.06
C ALA A 17 -6.54 -5.01 21.22
N GLY A 18 -5.87 -4.24 20.36
CA GLY A 18 -4.41 -4.06 20.40
C GLY A 18 -3.60 -5.25 19.86
N ASN A 19 -4.24 -6.23 19.22
CA ASN A 19 -3.56 -7.44 18.71
C ASN A 19 -2.56 -7.15 17.58
N TYR A 20 -2.52 -5.92 17.07
CA TYR A 20 -1.60 -5.47 16.04
C TYR A 20 -0.57 -4.44 16.56
N ASP A 21 -0.53 -4.16 17.87
CA ASP A 21 0.33 -3.11 18.44
C ASP A 21 1.82 -3.43 18.28
N ASP A 22 2.22 -4.69 18.43
CA ASP A 22 3.61 -5.12 18.22
C ASP A 22 4.03 -4.94 16.75
N ALA A 23 3.16 -5.29 15.82
CA ALA A 23 3.39 -5.11 14.39
C ALA A 23 3.48 -3.61 14.03
N LYS A 24 2.62 -2.80 14.64
CA LYS A 24 2.64 -1.34 14.51
C LYS A 24 3.93 -0.74 15.06
N ALA A 25 4.38 -1.17 16.23
CA ALA A 25 5.63 -0.71 16.85
C ALA A 25 6.85 -1.07 15.99
N ALA A 26 6.90 -2.30 15.47
CA ALA A 26 7.96 -2.74 14.57
C ALA A 26 7.99 -1.91 13.27
N TYR A 27 6.82 -1.66 12.67
CA TYR A 27 6.71 -0.80 11.49
C TYR A 27 7.15 0.63 11.78
N THR A 28 6.72 1.22 12.90
CA THR A 28 7.12 2.58 13.29
C THR A 28 8.62 2.69 13.57
N SER A 29 9.25 1.67 14.18
CA SER A 29 10.71 1.63 14.37
C SER A 29 11.42 1.60 13.03
N TRP A 30 11.03 0.67 12.14
CA TRP A 30 11.59 0.59 10.80
C TRP A 30 11.41 1.91 10.03
N GLU A 31 10.22 2.51 10.06
CA GLU A 31 9.94 3.77 9.38
C GLU A 31 10.83 4.90 9.93
N ASN A 32 10.98 5.01 11.26
CA ASN A 32 11.80 6.05 11.88
C ASN A 32 13.29 5.85 11.58
N GLU A 33 13.76 4.61 11.50
CA GLU A 33 15.14 4.28 11.12
C GLU A 33 15.40 4.54 9.62
N ASN A 34 14.38 4.35 8.79
CA ASN A 34 14.45 4.54 7.34
C ASN A 34 13.94 5.92 6.87
N LYS A 35 13.59 6.81 7.82
CA LYS A 35 13.19 8.21 7.63
C LYS A 35 14.38 9.11 7.25
N GLN A 36 15.30 8.63 6.41
CA GLN A 36 15.91 9.51 5.43
C GLN A 36 14.79 9.88 4.43
N GLN A 37 13.99 10.88 4.84
CA GLN A 37 12.80 11.35 4.12
C GLN A 37 13.12 11.53 2.65
N SER A 38 12.60 10.65 1.81
CA SER A 38 12.32 11.05 0.46
C SER A 38 11.18 12.06 0.55
N ASN A 39 11.37 13.29 0.04
CA ASN A 39 10.31 14.30 -0.08
C ASN A 39 9.24 13.92 -1.13
N LEU A 40 9.07 12.63 -1.37
CA LEU A 40 8.23 12.07 -2.41
C LEU A 40 6.84 11.86 -1.84
N THR A 41 5.85 12.22 -2.64
CA THR A 41 4.47 11.79 -2.45
C THR A 41 4.36 10.27 -2.56
N ASP A 42 3.30 9.68 -2.00
CA ASP A 42 3.05 8.24 -2.11
C ASP A 42 3.01 7.76 -3.56
N PHE A 43 2.45 8.58 -4.45
CA PHE A 43 2.45 8.35 -5.89
C PHE A 43 3.88 8.26 -6.45
N GLU A 44 4.74 9.22 -6.14
CA GLU A 44 6.13 9.24 -6.61
C GLU A 44 6.93 8.05 -6.05
N MET A 45 6.67 7.63 -4.81
CA MET A 45 7.24 6.40 -4.26
C MET A 45 6.80 5.18 -5.06
N GLY A 46 5.53 5.11 -5.46
CA GLY A 46 5.00 4.07 -6.35
C GLY A 46 5.72 4.02 -7.70
N VAL A 47 5.94 5.18 -8.32
CA VAL A 47 6.70 5.31 -9.57
C VAL A 47 8.13 4.80 -9.40
N GLN A 48 8.85 5.26 -8.37
CA GLN A 48 10.22 4.82 -8.14
C GLN A 48 10.32 3.32 -7.88
N LYS A 49 9.35 2.75 -7.17
CA LYS A 49 9.30 1.32 -6.92
C LYS A 49 9.13 0.52 -8.22
N ALA A 50 8.25 0.95 -9.12
CA ALA A 50 8.09 0.32 -10.44
C ALA A 50 9.38 0.37 -11.27
N GLN A 51 10.08 1.50 -11.26
CA GLN A 51 11.39 1.62 -11.91
C GLN A 51 12.44 0.68 -11.30
N SER A 52 12.51 0.62 -9.97
CA SER A 52 13.48 -0.20 -9.24
C SER A 52 13.24 -1.69 -9.49
N ASP A 53 11.99 -2.15 -9.39
CA ASP A 53 11.61 -3.55 -9.63
C ASP A 53 11.94 -3.96 -11.07
N TYR A 54 11.60 -3.12 -12.05
CA TYR A 54 11.89 -3.40 -13.45
C TYR A 54 13.39 -3.40 -13.74
N LYS A 55 14.16 -2.46 -13.18
CA LYS A 55 15.62 -2.42 -13.33
C LYS A 55 16.30 -3.65 -12.72
N LYS A 56 15.81 -4.13 -11.58
CA LYS A 56 16.43 -5.23 -10.84
C LYS A 56 16.16 -6.57 -11.50
N ASP A 57 14.89 -6.87 -11.79
CA ASP A 57 14.46 -8.21 -12.17
C ASP A 57 13.75 -8.27 -13.54
N GLY A 58 13.65 -7.14 -14.26
CA GLY A 58 12.92 -7.04 -15.54
C GLY A 58 11.41 -7.28 -15.40
N LYS A 59 10.89 -7.29 -14.16
CA LYS A 59 9.53 -7.69 -13.83
C LYS A 59 8.87 -6.67 -12.92
N PHE A 60 7.55 -6.58 -13.03
CA PHE A 60 6.74 -5.81 -12.11
C PHE A 60 6.10 -6.73 -11.06
N ALA A 61 6.02 -6.25 -9.83
CA ALA A 61 5.18 -6.83 -8.80
C ALA A 61 3.69 -6.72 -9.20
N THR A 62 2.88 -7.60 -8.62
CA THR A 62 1.43 -7.60 -8.80
C THR A 62 0.78 -6.98 -7.58
N TYR A 63 0.21 -5.79 -7.76
CA TYR A 63 -0.61 -5.14 -6.75
C TYR A 63 -2.08 -5.27 -7.15
N PRO A 64 -2.94 -5.83 -6.28
CA PRO A 64 -4.36 -5.97 -6.57
C PRO A 64 -5.06 -4.61 -6.38
N GLU A 65 -4.98 -3.76 -7.40
CA GLU A 65 -5.55 -2.40 -7.40
C GLU A 65 -7.03 -2.37 -7.00
N LEU A 66 -7.84 -3.31 -7.53
CA LEU A 66 -9.24 -3.46 -7.17
C LEU A 66 -9.45 -3.75 -5.67
N ALA A 67 -8.58 -4.55 -5.05
CA ALA A 67 -8.71 -4.87 -3.62
C ALA A 67 -8.45 -3.64 -2.76
N ILE A 68 -7.51 -2.79 -3.17
CA ILE A 68 -7.09 -1.61 -2.40
C ILE A 68 -8.13 -0.49 -2.53
N THR A 69 -8.70 -0.31 -3.72
CA THR A 69 -9.82 0.62 -3.93
C THR A 69 -11.05 0.21 -3.10
N VAL A 70 -11.36 -1.08 -3.03
CA VAL A 70 -12.43 -1.61 -2.17
C VAL A 70 -12.13 -1.37 -0.69
N LEU A 71 -10.88 -1.58 -0.27
CA LEU A 71 -10.46 -1.29 1.11
C LEU A 71 -10.60 0.21 1.43
N ASN A 72 -10.26 1.11 0.52
CA ASN A 72 -10.42 2.55 0.71
C ASN A 72 -11.87 2.99 0.91
N GLN A 73 -12.78 2.45 0.12
CA GLN A 73 -14.22 2.70 0.28
C GLN A 73 -14.77 2.14 1.60
N LEU A 74 -14.21 1.04 2.10
CA LEU A 74 -14.62 0.42 3.36
C LEU A 74 -14.07 1.15 4.59
N PHE A 75 -12.94 1.84 4.46
CA PHE A 75 -12.23 2.49 5.56
C PHE A 75 -12.30 4.03 5.50
N ASP A 76 -13.25 4.62 4.78
CA ASP A 76 -13.44 6.08 4.66
C ASP A 76 -12.14 6.82 4.31
N ASP A 77 -11.50 6.45 3.19
CA ASP A 77 -10.27 7.05 2.65
C ASP A 77 -9.00 6.91 3.53
N LYS A 78 -9.07 6.13 4.60
CA LYS A 78 -7.92 5.87 5.50
C LYS A 78 -6.79 5.05 4.87
N ALA A 79 -6.96 4.51 3.66
CA ALA A 79 -5.90 3.85 2.90
C ALA A 79 -5.54 4.61 1.61
N SER A 80 -5.82 5.92 1.57
CA SER A 80 -5.58 6.79 0.41
C SER A 80 -4.11 6.79 -0.01
N GLU A 81 -3.18 6.80 0.96
CA GLU A 81 -1.73 6.66 0.75
C GLU A 81 -1.38 5.40 -0.06
N ILE A 82 -1.99 4.26 0.30
CA ILE A 82 -1.77 2.99 -0.39
C ILE A 82 -2.35 3.02 -1.82
N SER A 83 -3.49 3.68 -2.01
CA SER A 83 -4.07 3.86 -3.33
C SER A 83 -3.22 4.76 -4.23
N GLU A 84 -2.74 5.89 -3.71
CA GLU A 84 -1.84 6.79 -4.45
C GLU A 84 -0.54 6.09 -4.84
N PHE A 85 0.04 5.30 -3.94
CA PHE A 85 1.19 4.47 -4.23
C PHE A 85 0.94 3.50 -5.39
N ILE A 86 -0.16 2.75 -5.35
CA ILE A 86 -0.47 1.77 -6.41
C ILE A 86 -0.75 2.47 -7.74
N ARG A 87 -1.42 3.63 -7.73
CA ARG A 87 -1.64 4.45 -8.94
C ARG A 87 -0.30 4.86 -9.56
N GLY A 88 0.65 5.31 -8.75
CA GLY A 88 2.00 5.65 -9.21
C GLY A 88 2.72 4.46 -9.83
N TYR A 89 2.68 3.32 -9.17
CA TYR A 89 3.29 2.08 -9.64
C TYR A 89 2.73 1.63 -11.00
N ASN A 90 1.40 1.60 -11.13
CA ASN A 90 0.73 1.19 -12.35
C ASN A 90 0.95 2.18 -13.50
N SER A 91 0.92 3.49 -13.22
CA SER A 91 1.22 4.53 -14.21
C SER A 91 2.60 4.31 -14.86
N GLU A 92 3.62 4.10 -14.02
CA GLU A 92 4.99 3.90 -14.49
C GLU A 92 5.19 2.57 -15.21
N LYS A 93 4.55 1.50 -14.72
CA LYS A 93 4.52 0.20 -15.40
C LYS A 93 3.95 0.32 -16.81
N GLU A 94 2.84 1.03 -16.99
CA GLU A 94 2.24 1.24 -18.31
C GLU A 94 3.10 2.14 -19.21
N ARG A 95 3.80 3.13 -18.63
CA ARG A 95 4.78 3.95 -19.36
C ARG A 95 5.94 3.11 -19.88
N ILE A 96 6.53 2.28 -19.04
CA ILE A 96 7.68 1.43 -19.39
C ILE A 96 7.28 0.39 -20.44
N LYS A 97 6.12 -0.27 -20.33
CA LYS A 97 5.68 -1.27 -21.33
C LYS A 97 5.41 -0.69 -22.72
N LYS A 98 5.10 0.61 -22.81
CA LYS A 98 4.84 1.29 -24.09
C LYS A 98 6.12 1.68 -24.83
N HIS A 99 7.30 1.48 -24.25
CA HIS A 99 8.61 1.81 -24.82
C HIS A 99 9.51 0.57 -24.80
#